data_AF-A0A2V9SMR1-F1
#
_entry.id   AF-A0A2V9SMR1-F1
#
_cell.length_a   1.000
_cell.length_b   1.000
_cell.length_c   1.000
_cell.angle_alpha   90.00
_cell.angle_beta   90.00
_cell.angle_gamma   90.00
#
_symmetry.space_group_name_H-M   'P 1'
#
loop_
_entity.id
_entity.type
_entity.pdbx_description
1 polymer ?
#
loop_
_entity_poly.entity_id
_entity_poly.type
_entity_poly.pdbx_seq_one_letter_code
_entity_poly.pdbx_strand_id
1 'polypeptide(L)'
;MKEQTGIWRLNEITVAIHMALDNPEFLKEMTKNMANLGAANMTSLGAAHSSANESAAVSALRTLNTAEITYATTYPNRGYTCSLWDLDGFGSSETSEHHAMLIDSGLATGKKAGYVFTLSGCAGSPASSFKVTAVPAEPAIGARSFCSDQSAVIRYAMDGKAATCLTSGKPLN
;
A
#
# COMPACT_ATOMS: atom_id res chain seq x y z
N MET A 1 -13.43 14.59 23.03
CA MET A 1 -13.33 15.97 22.49
C MET A 1 -12.64 16.84 23.53
N LYS A 2 -11.47 17.41 23.22
CA LYS A 2 -10.82 18.40 24.09
C LYS A 2 -10.51 19.62 23.26
N GLU A 3 -10.87 20.76 23.79
CA GLU A 3 -10.67 22.07 23.18
C GLU A 3 -9.23 22.52 23.42
N GLN A 4 -8.47 22.68 22.35
CA GLN A 4 -7.29 23.53 22.31
C GLN A 4 -7.40 24.37 21.04
N THR A 5 -7.35 25.69 21.22
CA THR A 5 -7.15 26.69 20.15
C THR A 5 -8.16 26.69 19.00
N GLY A 6 -9.44 26.44 19.28
CA GLY A 6 -10.56 26.80 18.37
C GLY A 6 -10.65 26.00 17.06
N ILE A 7 -9.89 24.93 16.89
CA ILE A 7 -9.94 24.05 15.71
C ILE A 7 -10.32 22.64 16.18
N TRP A 8 -11.48 22.16 15.75
CA TRP A 8 -11.93 20.80 16.02
C TRP A 8 -11.07 19.80 15.22
N ARG A 9 -10.20 19.04 15.89
CA ARG A 9 -9.46 17.92 15.30
C ARG A 9 -10.10 16.60 15.71
N LEU A 10 -10.66 15.91 14.72
CA LEU A 10 -11.13 14.54 14.85
C LEU A 10 -9.93 13.60 14.69
N ASN A 11 -9.52 12.94 15.79
CA ASN A 11 -8.28 12.16 15.81
C ASN A 11 -8.50 10.69 15.40
N GLU A 12 -9.67 10.12 15.72
CA GLU A 12 -10.05 8.75 15.36
C GLU A 12 -11.58 8.62 15.43
N ILE A 13 -12.18 7.88 14.49
CA ILE A 13 -13.55 7.36 14.61
C ILE A 13 -13.46 5.84 14.48
N THR A 14 -13.78 5.14 15.55
CA THR A 14 -13.95 3.69 15.53
C THR A 14 -15.44 3.38 15.69
N VAL A 15 -16.04 2.80 14.65
CA VAL A 15 -17.44 2.35 14.65
C VAL A 15 -17.44 0.85 14.92
N ALA A 16 -17.78 0.45 16.15
CA ALA A 16 -18.00 -0.95 16.50
C ALA A 16 -19.50 -1.23 16.54
N ILE A 17 -19.99 -2.05 15.60
CA ILE A 17 -21.41 -2.43 15.57
C ILE A 17 -21.56 -3.72 16.38
N HIS A 18 -22.20 -3.62 17.54
CA HIS A 18 -22.61 -4.79 18.33
C HIS A 18 -24.03 -5.17 17.90
N MET A 19 -24.16 -6.33 17.27
CA MET A 19 -25.43 -6.80 16.69
C MET A 19 -25.96 -7.97 17.52
N ALA A 20 -27.18 -7.84 18.02
CA ALA A 20 -27.92 -8.92 18.66
C ALA A 20 -28.47 -9.85 17.55
N LEU A 21 -27.82 -11.00 17.34
CA LEU A 21 -28.19 -11.98 16.30
C LEU A 21 -29.36 -12.89 16.73
N ASP A 22 -29.83 -12.78 17.96
CA ASP A 22 -30.91 -13.58 18.53
C ASP A 22 -32.30 -13.03 18.23
N ASN A 23 -32.41 -11.80 17.70
CA ASN A 23 -33.68 -11.20 17.33
C ASN A 23 -34.01 -11.44 15.84
N PRO A 24 -34.98 -12.32 15.51
CA PRO A 24 -35.32 -12.63 14.12
C PRO A 24 -35.95 -11.45 13.36
N GLU A 25 -36.59 -10.50 14.04
CA GLU A 25 -37.16 -9.30 13.39
C GLU A 25 -36.06 -8.32 12.98
N PHE A 26 -34.99 -8.22 13.76
CA PHE A 26 -33.81 -7.44 13.40
C PHE A 26 -33.10 -8.03 12.17
N LEU A 27 -32.96 -9.35 12.10
CA LEU A 27 -32.38 -10.02 10.92
C LEU A 27 -33.23 -9.83 9.66
N LYS A 28 -34.56 -9.81 9.79
CA LYS A 28 -35.47 -9.50 8.67
C LYS A 28 -35.33 -8.05 8.21
N GLU A 29 -35.26 -7.10 9.14
CA GLU A 29 -35.05 -5.69 8.78
C GLU A 29 -33.65 -5.44 8.22
N MET A 30 -32.61 -6.11 8.72
CA MET A 30 -31.27 -6.07 8.13
C MET A 30 -31.23 -6.65 6.72
N THR A 31 -31.83 -7.81 6.50
CA THR A 31 -31.86 -8.44 5.16
C THR A 31 -32.71 -7.63 4.18
N LYS A 32 -33.80 -7.00 4.63
CA LYS A 32 -34.61 -6.07 3.84
C LYS A 32 -33.87 -4.77 3.52
N ASN A 33 -33.11 -4.23 4.49
CA ASN A 33 -32.26 -3.07 4.26
C ASN A 33 -31.06 -3.40 3.35
N MET A 34 -30.49 -4.60 3.43
CA MET A 34 -29.47 -5.09 2.51
C MET A 34 -30.04 -5.41 1.12
N ALA A 35 -31.26 -5.91 1.01
CA ALA A 35 -31.96 -6.11 -0.26
C ALA A 35 -32.25 -4.77 -0.97
N ASN A 36 -32.44 -3.69 -0.19
CA ASN A 36 -32.55 -2.32 -0.69
C ASN A 36 -31.20 -1.68 -1.08
N LEU A 37 -30.06 -2.32 -0.80
CA LEU A 37 -28.79 -2.00 -1.43
C LEU A 37 -28.82 -2.57 -2.87
N GLY A 38 -29.61 -1.94 -3.73
CA GLY A 38 -29.68 -2.30 -5.15
C GLY A 38 -28.30 -2.21 -5.83
N ALA A 39 -28.18 -2.76 -7.04
CA ALA A 39 -26.93 -2.87 -7.79
C ALA A 39 -26.10 -1.57 -7.86
N ALA A 40 -26.73 -0.39 -7.81
CA ALA A 40 -26.06 0.92 -7.78
C ALA A 40 -25.21 1.14 -6.49
N ASN A 41 -25.64 0.63 -5.34
CA ASN A 41 -24.88 0.75 -4.10
C ASN A 41 -23.70 -0.24 -4.09
N MET A 42 -23.87 -1.46 -4.61
CA MET A 42 -22.79 -2.45 -4.75
C MET A 42 -21.69 -2.01 -5.72
N THR A 43 -22.04 -1.39 -6.85
CA THR A 43 -21.03 -0.84 -7.77
C THR A 43 -20.27 0.32 -7.15
N SER A 44 -20.95 1.19 -6.38
CA SER A 44 -20.28 2.29 -5.65
C SER A 44 -19.30 1.78 -4.60
N LEU A 45 -19.64 0.68 -3.89
CA LEU A 45 -18.77 0.05 -2.90
C LEU A 45 -17.51 -0.56 -3.54
N GLY A 46 -17.66 -1.22 -4.70
CA GLY A 46 -16.52 -1.75 -5.45
C GLY A 46 -15.57 -0.65 -5.94
N ALA A 47 -16.11 0.44 -6.46
CA ALA A 47 -15.30 1.59 -6.89
C ALA A 47 -14.57 2.26 -5.71
N ALA A 48 -15.26 2.43 -4.57
CA ALA A 48 -14.67 2.95 -3.34
C ALA A 48 -13.53 2.04 -2.84
N HIS A 49 -13.74 0.73 -2.84
CA HIS A 49 -12.72 -0.24 -2.42
C HIS A 49 -11.49 -0.22 -3.34
N SER A 50 -11.67 -0.18 -4.66
CA SER A 50 -10.57 -0.03 -5.61
C SER A 50 -9.79 1.27 -5.40
N SER A 51 -10.46 2.39 -5.13
CA SER A 51 -9.81 3.67 -4.84
C SER A 51 -8.99 3.63 -3.54
N ALA A 52 -9.50 2.96 -2.50
CA ALA A 52 -8.81 2.78 -1.24
C ALA A 52 -7.56 1.89 -1.39
N ASN A 53 -7.68 0.80 -2.17
CA ASN A 53 -6.57 -0.09 -2.49
C ASN A 53 -5.45 0.63 -3.26
N GLU A 54 -5.80 1.42 -4.28
CA GLU A 54 -4.85 2.24 -5.02
C GLU A 54 -4.16 3.25 -4.10
N SER A 55 -4.90 3.93 -3.23
CA SER A 55 -4.33 4.87 -2.25
C SER A 55 -3.36 4.18 -1.29
N ALA A 56 -3.73 3.00 -0.78
CA ALA A 56 -2.86 2.20 0.08
C ALA A 56 -1.58 1.75 -0.65
N ALA A 57 -1.70 1.39 -1.94
CA ALA A 57 -0.55 1.01 -2.76
C ALA A 57 0.43 2.17 -2.97
N VAL A 58 -0.09 3.36 -3.28
CA VAL A 58 0.73 4.57 -3.41
C VAL A 58 1.39 4.95 -2.08
N SER A 59 0.67 4.82 -0.96
CA SER A 59 1.25 5.06 0.38
C SER A 59 2.39 4.09 0.67
N ALA A 60 2.23 2.81 0.37
CA ALA A 60 3.27 1.80 0.55
C ALA A 60 4.51 2.09 -0.31
N LEU A 61 4.33 2.59 -1.54
CA LEU A 61 5.45 3.02 -2.39
C LEU A 61 6.22 4.19 -1.77
N ARG A 62 5.55 5.17 -1.15
CA ARG A 62 6.23 6.27 -0.45
C ARG A 62 7.06 5.76 0.74
N THR A 63 6.51 4.80 1.49
CA THR A 63 7.24 4.12 2.57
C THR A 63 8.48 3.41 2.02
N LEU A 64 8.35 2.64 0.94
CA LEU A 64 9.48 1.93 0.32
C LEU A 64 10.55 2.88 -0.21
N ASN A 65 10.17 3.97 -0.88
CA ASN A 65 11.14 4.97 -1.34
C ASN A 65 11.94 5.58 -0.17
N THR A 66 11.25 5.92 0.93
CA THR A 66 11.91 6.47 2.13
C THR A 66 12.84 5.44 2.77
N ALA A 67 12.39 4.18 2.86
CA ALA A 67 13.18 3.08 3.40
C ALA A 67 14.42 2.80 2.54
N GLU A 68 14.30 2.75 1.21
CA GLU A 68 15.43 2.55 0.29
C GLU A 68 16.48 3.66 0.41
N ILE A 69 16.05 4.93 0.44
CA ILE A 69 16.96 6.06 0.62
C ILE A 69 17.66 5.97 1.99
N THR A 70 16.90 5.69 3.06
CA THR A 70 17.46 5.54 4.41
C THR A 70 18.46 4.38 4.45
N TYR A 71 18.10 3.22 3.90
CA TYR A 71 18.96 2.05 3.82
C TYR A 71 20.28 2.36 3.12
N ALA A 72 20.23 3.00 1.94
CA ALA A 72 21.43 3.35 1.19
C ALA A 72 22.35 4.32 1.94
N THR A 73 21.79 5.22 2.76
CA THR A 73 22.59 6.10 3.62
C THR A 73 23.18 5.38 4.83
N THR A 74 22.47 4.42 5.41
CA THR A 74 22.91 3.65 6.59
C THR A 74 23.95 2.59 6.22
N TYR A 75 23.80 1.97 5.04
CA TYR A 75 24.65 0.88 4.54
C TYR A 75 25.31 1.24 3.20
N PRO A 76 26.23 2.24 3.17
CA PRO A 76 26.79 2.78 1.93
C PRO A 76 27.59 1.75 1.10
N ASN A 77 28.12 0.71 1.74
CA ASN A 77 28.81 -0.39 1.06
C ASN A 77 27.85 -1.33 0.31
N ARG A 78 26.55 -1.27 0.62
CA ARG A 78 25.49 -2.04 -0.06
C ARG A 78 24.78 -1.19 -1.09
N GLY A 79 24.54 0.09 -0.79
CA GLY A 79 23.70 0.95 -1.61
C GLY A 79 22.22 0.61 -1.41
N TYR A 80 21.41 0.60 -2.46
CA TYR A 80 20.00 0.21 -2.40
C TYR A 80 19.80 -1.31 -2.26
N THR A 81 18.63 -1.74 -1.78
CA THR A 81 18.36 -3.18 -1.56
C THR A 81 17.99 -3.91 -2.84
N CYS A 82 18.03 -5.25 -2.79
CA CYS A 82 17.47 -6.13 -3.82
C CYS A 82 16.24 -6.92 -3.35
N SER A 83 15.88 -6.79 -2.07
CA SER A 83 14.87 -7.58 -1.41
C SER A 83 14.14 -6.74 -0.38
N LEU A 84 12.81 -6.79 -0.40
CA LEU A 84 11.99 -6.12 0.61
C LEU A 84 12.28 -6.63 2.04
N TRP A 85 12.78 -7.86 2.17
CA TRP A 85 13.17 -8.44 3.47
C TRP A 85 14.38 -7.75 4.09
N ASP A 86 15.32 -7.23 3.30
CA ASP A 86 16.48 -6.51 3.85
C ASP A 86 16.06 -5.21 4.56
N LEU A 87 14.89 -4.66 4.18
CA LEU A 87 14.29 -3.47 4.80
C LEU A 87 13.49 -3.77 6.08
N ASP A 88 13.15 -5.03 6.36
CA ASP A 88 12.33 -5.44 7.52
C ASP A 88 13.20 -5.68 8.77
N GLY A 89 12.58 -5.98 9.90
CA GLY A 89 13.22 -6.42 11.14
C GLY A 89 12.86 -7.83 11.60
N PHE A 90 12.00 -8.56 10.87
CA PHE A 90 11.48 -9.85 11.34
C PHE A 90 12.60 -10.84 11.71
N GLY A 91 12.49 -11.41 12.92
CA GLY A 91 13.44 -12.40 13.42
C GLY A 91 14.72 -11.83 14.02
N SER A 92 14.89 -10.50 14.07
CA SER A 92 16.06 -9.85 14.67
C SER A 92 15.66 -8.87 15.79
N SER A 93 16.50 -8.75 16.82
CA SER A 93 16.40 -7.70 17.85
C SER A 93 17.27 -6.48 17.55
N GLU A 94 18.19 -6.60 16.59
CA GLU A 94 19.18 -5.56 16.25
C GLU A 94 19.09 -5.19 14.78
N THR A 95 19.40 -3.94 14.45
CA THR A 95 19.44 -3.46 13.07
C THR A 95 20.69 -3.97 12.34
N SER A 96 20.53 -4.48 11.13
CA SER A 96 21.65 -4.85 10.24
C SER A 96 21.28 -4.65 8.76
N GLU A 97 22.25 -4.81 7.85
CA GLU A 97 22.00 -4.73 6.40
C GLU A 97 21.00 -5.79 5.87
N HIS A 98 20.70 -6.82 6.64
CA HIS A 98 19.69 -7.84 6.33
C HIS A 98 18.40 -7.71 7.14
N HIS A 99 18.41 -6.81 8.13
CA HIS A 99 17.30 -6.55 9.04
C HIS A 99 17.27 -5.06 9.40
N ALA A 100 17.02 -4.18 8.43
CA ALA A 100 17.16 -2.74 8.63
C ALA A 100 16.07 -2.11 9.51
N MET A 101 14.96 -2.83 9.77
CA MET A 101 13.83 -2.35 10.58
C MET A 101 13.19 -1.04 10.06
N LEU A 102 13.17 -0.85 8.74
CA LEU A 102 12.66 0.36 8.08
C LEU A 102 11.22 0.23 7.58
N ILE A 103 10.71 -0.99 7.43
CA ILE A 103 9.34 -1.26 7.01
C ILE A 103 8.66 -2.30 7.90
N ASP A 104 7.32 -2.36 7.83
CA ASP A 104 6.54 -3.40 8.50
C ASP A 104 6.67 -4.75 7.77
N SER A 105 6.68 -5.85 8.53
CA SER A 105 6.85 -7.20 7.97
C SER A 105 5.70 -7.61 7.01
N GLY A 106 4.52 -7.00 7.12
CA GLY A 106 3.43 -7.19 6.17
C GLY A 106 3.78 -6.63 4.79
N LEU A 107 4.36 -5.44 4.72
CA LEU A 107 4.87 -4.86 3.47
C LEU A 107 6.08 -5.62 2.94
N ALA A 108 6.93 -6.16 3.82
CA ALA A 108 8.09 -6.98 3.45
C ALA A 108 7.70 -8.25 2.68
N THR A 109 6.49 -8.79 2.91
CA THR A 109 5.96 -9.92 2.12
C THR A 109 5.75 -9.61 0.63
N GLY A 110 5.78 -8.32 0.27
CA GLY A 110 5.48 -7.86 -1.08
C GLY A 110 3.99 -7.88 -1.41
N LYS A 111 3.08 -7.97 -0.43
CA LYS A 111 1.63 -7.94 -0.67
C LYS A 111 0.93 -6.98 0.29
N LYS A 112 0.14 -6.04 -0.26
CA LYS A 112 -0.65 -5.10 0.55
C LYS A 112 -1.85 -4.59 -0.24
N ALA A 113 -3.03 -4.56 0.38
CA ALA A 113 -4.25 -3.97 -0.19
C ALA A 113 -4.59 -4.41 -1.64
N GLY A 114 -4.43 -5.71 -1.95
CA GLY A 114 -4.70 -6.24 -3.28
C GLY A 114 -3.62 -5.93 -4.33
N TYR A 115 -2.46 -5.43 -3.91
CA TYR A 115 -1.29 -5.18 -4.75
C TYR A 115 -0.12 -6.08 -4.39
N VAL A 116 0.66 -6.44 -5.41
CA VAL A 116 1.95 -7.12 -5.31
C VAL A 116 3.07 -6.11 -5.55
N PHE A 117 3.99 -6.03 -4.61
CA PHE A 117 5.16 -5.17 -4.62
C PHE A 117 6.38 -5.98 -5.02
N THR A 118 7.20 -5.42 -5.90
CA THR A 118 8.44 -6.06 -6.35
C THR A 118 9.55 -5.04 -6.42
N LEU A 119 10.67 -5.38 -5.81
CA LEU A 119 11.90 -4.59 -5.84
C LEU A 119 12.87 -5.21 -6.86
N SER A 120 13.55 -4.37 -7.63
CA SER A 120 14.44 -4.78 -8.72
C SER A 120 15.42 -3.66 -9.08
N GLY A 121 16.28 -3.86 -10.09
CA GLY A 121 17.14 -2.80 -10.61
C GLY A 121 18.32 -2.42 -9.72
N CYS A 122 18.65 -3.27 -8.75
CA CYS A 122 19.73 -3.11 -7.76
C CYS A 122 21.11 -3.59 -8.26
N ALA A 123 21.45 -3.30 -9.52
CA ALA A 123 22.72 -3.73 -10.10
C ALA A 123 23.91 -2.93 -9.53
N GLY A 124 25.05 -3.62 -9.36
CA GLY A 124 26.31 -3.03 -8.88
C GLY A 124 26.64 -3.42 -7.44
N SER A 125 27.83 -3.03 -6.98
CA SER A 125 28.27 -3.15 -5.59
C SER A 125 29.14 -1.94 -5.24
N PRO A 126 28.61 -0.93 -4.52
CA PRO A 126 27.22 -0.81 -4.03
C PRO A 126 26.19 -0.63 -5.16
N ALA A 127 24.94 -1.02 -4.91
CA ALA A 127 23.82 -0.81 -5.82
C ALA A 127 23.47 0.69 -5.89
N SER A 128 23.54 1.27 -7.10
CA SER A 128 23.35 2.72 -7.32
C SER A 128 21.93 3.11 -7.70
N SER A 129 21.06 2.13 -7.97
CA SER A 129 19.66 2.34 -8.34
C SER A 129 18.78 1.27 -7.74
N PHE A 130 17.48 1.55 -7.68
CA PHE A 130 16.44 0.55 -7.46
C PHE A 130 15.21 0.91 -8.28
N LYS A 131 14.34 -0.07 -8.44
CA LYS A 131 13.00 0.08 -9.00
C LYS A 131 12.04 -0.67 -8.10
N VAL A 132 10.93 -0.04 -7.78
CA VAL A 132 9.83 -0.67 -7.07
C VAL A 132 8.57 -0.56 -7.89
N THR A 133 7.82 -1.65 -8.00
CA THR A 133 6.52 -1.66 -8.68
C THR A 133 5.44 -2.18 -7.76
N ALA A 134 4.24 -1.64 -7.85
CA ALA A 134 3.03 -2.16 -7.27
C ALA A 134 2.05 -2.51 -8.41
N VAL A 135 1.74 -3.79 -8.58
CA VAL A 135 0.79 -4.28 -9.60
C VAL A 135 -0.43 -4.89 -8.93
N PRO A 136 -1.64 -4.75 -9.48
CA PRO A 136 -2.82 -5.43 -8.96
C PRO A 136 -2.59 -6.95 -8.90
N ALA A 137 -2.88 -7.57 -7.76
CA ALA A 137 -2.75 -9.02 -7.57
C ALA A 137 -3.71 -9.80 -8.47
N GLU A 138 -4.90 -9.24 -8.69
CA GLU A 138 -5.89 -9.73 -9.64
C GLU A 138 -6.06 -8.68 -10.75
N PRO A 139 -5.86 -9.05 -12.03
CA PRO A 139 -6.09 -8.15 -13.15
C PRO A 139 -7.58 -7.73 -13.20
N ALA A 140 -7.84 -6.43 -13.17
CA ALA A 140 -9.17 -5.87 -13.35
C ALA A 140 -9.15 -4.74 -14.38
N ILE A 141 -10.26 -4.56 -15.08
CA ILE A 141 -10.41 -3.47 -16.05
C ILE A 141 -10.26 -2.14 -15.34
N GLY A 142 -9.32 -1.31 -15.81
CA GLY A 142 -9.05 0.02 -15.24
C GLY A 142 -8.16 0.01 -13.98
N ALA A 143 -7.69 -1.15 -13.52
CA ALA A 143 -6.76 -1.22 -12.40
C ALA A 143 -5.40 -0.65 -12.80
N ARG A 144 -4.91 0.32 -12.03
CA ARG A 144 -3.61 0.95 -12.30
C ARG A 144 -2.48 0.15 -11.69
N SER A 145 -1.34 0.11 -12.39
CA SER A 145 -0.05 -0.21 -11.78
C SER A 145 0.65 1.07 -11.38
N PHE A 146 1.51 0.96 -10.36
CA PHE A 146 2.32 2.06 -9.88
C PHE A 146 3.79 1.63 -9.82
N CYS A 147 4.69 2.59 -9.92
CA CYS A 147 6.11 2.33 -9.86
C CYS A 147 6.89 3.56 -9.42
N SER A 148 8.08 3.35 -8.90
CA SER A 148 9.03 4.38 -8.54
C SER A 148 10.46 3.84 -8.69
N ASP A 149 11.42 4.74 -8.65
CA ASP A 149 12.85 4.46 -8.66
C ASP A 149 13.58 5.38 -7.66
N GLN A 150 14.91 5.47 -7.76
CA GLN A 150 15.74 6.31 -6.89
C GLN A 150 15.46 7.83 -6.98
N SER A 151 14.68 8.29 -7.96
CA SER A 151 14.17 9.67 -7.98
C SER A 151 13.03 9.92 -7.00
N ALA A 152 12.48 8.85 -6.41
CA ALA A 152 11.28 8.83 -5.57
C ALA A 152 10.00 9.36 -6.26
N VAL A 153 10.03 9.61 -7.58
CA VAL A 153 8.86 10.00 -8.36
C VAL A 153 7.97 8.79 -8.60
N ILE A 154 6.78 8.79 -8.01
CA ILE A 154 5.77 7.77 -8.26
C ILE A 154 5.12 8.03 -9.63
N ARG A 155 5.03 6.97 -10.43
CA ARG A 155 4.35 6.95 -11.73
C ARG A 155 3.25 5.91 -11.73
N TYR A 156 2.36 5.99 -12.70
CA TYR A 156 1.29 5.01 -12.91
C TYR A 156 1.09 4.64 -14.39
N ALA A 157 0.55 3.45 -14.63
CA ALA A 157 0.03 3.01 -15.93
C ALA A 157 -1.38 2.40 -15.78
N MET A 158 -2.20 2.51 -16.82
CA MET A 158 -3.63 2.13 -16.79
C MET A 158 -3.90 0.66 -17.16
N ASP A 159 -2.87 -0.10 -17.52
CA ASP A 159 -2.99 -1.49 -17.99
C ASP A 159 -2.66 -2.52 -16.90
N GLY A 160 -2.42 -2.07 -15.66
CA GLY A 160 -2.07 -2.92 -14.54
C GLY A 160 -0.68 -3.57 -14.64
N LYS A 161 0.17 -3.17 -15.61
CA LYS A 161 1.47 -3.83 -15.85
C LYS A 161 2.65 -3.04 -15.29
N ALA A 162 3.57 -3.74 -14.64
CA ALA A 162 4.83 -3.17 -14.17
C ALA A 162 5.68 -2.59 -15.31
N ALA A 163 5.82 -3.35 -16.41
CA ALA A 163 6.66 -2.95 -17.54
C ALA A 163 6.23 -1.61 -18.14
N THR A 164 4.92 -1.41 -18.37
CA THR A 164 4.37 -0.17 -18.90
C THR A 164 4.60 1.01 -17.96
N CYS A 165 4.41 0.82 -16.65
CA CYS A 165 4.70 1.85 -15.66
C CYS A 165 6.18 2.26 -15.68
N LEU A 166 7.10 1.28 -15.65
CA LEU A 166 8.55 1.56 -15.59
C LEU A 166 9.07 2.24 -16.87
N THR A 167 8.47 1.96 -18.02
CA THR A 167 8.95 2.48 -19.31
C THR A 167 8.26 3.77 -19.74
N SER A 168 6.97 3.91 -19.47
CA SER A 168 6.12 4.98 -20.00
C SER A 168 5.06 5.49 -19.02
N GLY A 169 5.20 5.14 -17.73
CA GLY A 169 4.28 5.57 -16.68
C GLY A 169 4.22 7.09 -16.56
N LYS A 170 3.02 7.60 -16.28
CA LYS A 170 2.79 9.03 -16.06
C LYS A 170 3.05 9.39 -14.60
N PRO A 171 3.71 10.52 -14.29
CA PRO A 171 3.86 10.98 -12.91
C PRO A 171 2.52 11.07 -12.18
N LEU A 172 2.49 10.58 -10.95
CA LEU A 172 1.36 10.70 -10.05
C LEU A 172 1.48 12.03 -9.30
N ASN A 173 0.69 13.02 -9.73
CA ASN A 173 0.61 14.34 -9.12
C ASN A 173 -0.11 14.31 -7.77
#